data_AF-A0A3D4HUL4-F1
#
_entry.id   AF-A0A3D4HUL4-F1
#
_cell.length_a   1.000
_cell.length_b   1.000
_cell.length_c   1.000
_cell.angle_alpha   90.00
_cell.angle_beta   90.00
_cell.angle_gamma   90.00
#
_symmetry.space_group_name_H-M   'P 1'
#
loop_
_entity.id
_entity.type
_entity.pdbx_description
1 polymer ?
#
loop_
_entity_poly.entity_id
_entity_poly.type
_entity_poly.pdbx_seq_one_letter_code
_entity_poly.pdbx_strand_id
1 'polypeptide(L)'
;MKEKEQKKKNIAEVQGVKIIPLGGLEQIGMNITVIEYEDNIIVIDCGLSFPEDEMLGIDMVIPDVTYLKENIDKVKGFVITHGHEDH
;
A
#
# COMPACT_ATOMS: atom_id res chain seq x y z
N MET A 1 -31.40 -17.42 37.67
CA MET A 1 -31.59 -15.94 37.59
C MET A 1 -30.76 -15.35 38.71
N LYS A 2 -29.71 -14.56 38.58
CA LYS A 2 -29.04 -13.80 37.52
C LYS A 2 -27.61 -13.68 38.06
N GLU A 3 -26.54 -14.24 37.46
CA GLU A 3 -25.20 -13.86 37.98
C GLU A 3 -23.95 -14.20 37.15
N LYS A 4 -24.00 -14.76 35.94
CA LYS A 4 -22.74 -15.04 35.20
C LYS A 4 -22.77 -14.65 33.72
N GLU A 5 -23.41 -13.53 33.41
CA GLU A 5 -23.48 -12.98 32.05
C GLU A 5 -22.65 -11.69 31.86
N GLN A 6 -21.63 -11.45 32.69
CA GLN A 6 -20.73 -10.32 32.51
C GLN A 6 -19.26 -10.71 32.66
N LYS A 7 -18.62 -10.94 31.51
CA LYS A 7 -17.28 -10.41 31.13
C LYS A 7 -16.82 -11.03 29.80
N LYS A 8 -17.59 -10.88 28.72
CA LYS A 8 -16.95 -10.73 27.40
C LYS A 8 -16.44 -9.29 27.38
N LYS A 9 -15.16 -9.10 27.71
CA LYS A 9 -14.48 -7.83 27.41
C LYS A 9 -14.64 -7.62 25.91
N ASN A 10 -15.40 -6.61 25.51
CA ASN A 10 -15.27 -6.03 24.18
C ASN A 10 -13.82 -5.57 24.08
N ILE A 11 -12.97 -6.37 23.44
CA ILE A 11 -11.72 -5.87 22.91
C ILE A 11 -12.21 -4.90 21.83
N ALA A 12 -12.17 -3.60 22.10
CA ALA A 12 -12.31 -2.62 21.03
C ALA A 12 -11.37 -3.09 19.91
N GLU A 13 -11.89 -3.31 18.70
CA GLU A 13 -11.06 -3.66 17.56
C GLU A 13 -9.90 -2.67 17.54
N VAL A 14 -8.68 -3.15 17.80
CA VAL A 14 -7.51 -2.30 17.71
C VAL A 14 -7.39 -1.98 16.24
N GLN A 15 -7.74 -0.75 15.86
CA GLN A 15 -7.54 -0.26 14.51
C GLN A 15 -6.03 -0.25 14.26
N GLY A 16 -5.57 -1.28 13.55
CA GLY A 16 -4.16 -1.44 13.19
C GLY A 16 -3.82 -0.62 11.95
N VAL A 17 -2.57 -0.19 11.86
CA VAL A 17 -2.00 0.34 10.62
C VAL A 17 -1.80 -0.83 9.65
N LYS A 18 -2.29 -0.71 8.42
CA LYS A 18 -1.98 -1.64 7.34
C LYS A 18 -0.79 -1.09 6.55
N ILE A 19 0.16 -1.98 6.25
CA ILE A 19 1.31 -1.70 5.40
C ILE A 19 1.20 -2.64 4.22
N ILE A 20 0.97 -2.09 3.03
CA ILE A 20 0.67 -2.87 1.81
C ILE A 20 1.69 -2.46 0.74
N PRO A 21 2.76 -3.23 0.56
CA PRO A 21 3.70 -3.02 -0.53
C PRO A 21 3.02 -3.43 -1.85
N LEU A 22 2.90 -2.49 -2.80
CA LEU A 22 2.37 -2.75 -4.13
C LEU A 22 3.50 -3.03 -5.15
N GLY A 23 4.75 -2.78 -4.77
CA GLY A 23 5.95 -3.00 -5.57
C GLY A 23 7.22 -2.76 -4.75
N GLY A 24 8.39 -3.14 -5.28
CA GLY A 24 9.69 -2.99 -4.62
C GLY A 24 10.08 -4.14 -3.66
N LEU A 25 9.25 -5.18 -3.51
CA LEU A 25 9.61 -6.39 -2.77
C LEU A 25 10.02 -7.52 -3.71
N GLU A 26 11.06 -8.26 -3.33
CA GLU A 26 11.63 -9.39 -4.10
C GLU A 26 12.13 -9.03 -5.51
N GLN A 27 12.19 -7.74 -5.84
CA GLN A 27 12.64 -7.19 -7.12
C GLN A 27 13.32 -5.83 -6.91
N ILE A 28 14.04 -5.34 -7.93
CA ILE A 28 14.62 -4.00 -7.93
C ILE A 28 13.68 -3.04 -8.68
N GLY A 29 13.29 -1.96 -8.01
CA GLY A 29 12.44 -0.90 -8.52
C GLY A 29 10.95 -1.16 -8.45
N MET A 30 10.17 -0.27 -9.08
CA MET A 30 8.73 -0.11 -8.85
C MET A 30 8.40 0.10 -7.36
N ASN A 31 9.19 0.88 -6.63
CA ASN A 31 8.94 1.09 -5.20
C ASN A 31 7.62 1.84 -5.01
N ILE A 32 6.69 1.20 -4.31
CA ILE A 32 5.42 1.82 -3.89
C ILE A 32 4.89 1.07 -2.67
N THR A 33 4.62 1.81 -1.60
CA THR A 33 4.05 1.25 -0.37
C THR A 33 2.87 2.06 0.11
N VAL A 34 1.77 1.38 0.38
CA VAL A 34 0.56 1.99 0.97
C VAL A 34 0.64 1.88 2.48
N ILE A 35 0.44 3.00 3.15
CA ILE A 35 0.18 3.08 4.59
C ILE A 35 -1.29 3.48 4.76
N GLU A 36 -2.09 2.57 5.32
CA GLU A 36 -3.51 2.81 5.56
C GLU A 36 -3.82 2.77 7.05
N TYR A 37 -4.58 3.78 7.51
CA TYR A 37 -5.13 3.85 8.85
C TYR A 37 -6.52 4.48 8.78
N GLU A 38 -7.53 3.75 9.26
CA GLU A 38 -8.95 4.12 9.10
C GLU A 38 -9.29 4.38 7.62
N ASP A 39 -9.90 5.53 7.29
CA ASP A 39 -10.26 5.93 5.92
C ASP A 39 -9.20 6.83 5.26
N ASN A 40 -7.95 6.69 5.68
CA ASN A 40 -6.84 7.50 5.18
C ASN A 40 -5.72 6.61 4.64
N ILE A 41 -5.32 6.91 3.42
CA ILE A 41 -4.19 6.30 2.73
C ILE A 41 -3.12 7.38 2.47
N ILE A 42 -1.89 7.08 2.88
CA ILE A 42 -0.68 7.74 2.41
C ILE A 42 0.10 6.74 1.58
N VAL A 43 0.53 7.17 0.40
CA VAL A 43 1.39 6.35 -0.47
C VAL A 43 2.82 6.84 -0.31
N ILE A 44 3.76 5.92 -0.14
CA ILE A 44 5.19 6.19 -0.14
C ILE A 44 5.70 5.72 -1.50
N ASP A 45 6.29 6.64 -2.26
CA ASP A 45 6.86 6.42 -3.58
C ASP A 45 5.84 5.93 -4.65
N CYS A 46 6.22 6.02 -5.91
CA CYS A 46 5.45 5.60 -7.09
C CYS A 46 6.37 5.26 -8.26
N GLY A 47 7.41 4.48 -7.98
CA GLY A 47 8.48 4.21 -8.93
C GLY A 47 8.09 3.32 -10.11
N LEU A 48 8.97 3.29 -11.10
CA LEU A 48 8.94 2.35 -12.22
C LEU A 48 10.10 1.35 -12.15
N SER A 49 10.11 0.37 -13.04
CA SER A 49 11.34 -0.37 -13.36
C SER A 49 11.55 -0.42 -14.86
N PHE A 50 12.78 -0.71 -15.25
CA PHE A 50 13.10 -1.01 -16.63
C PHE A 50 12.58 -2.40 -17.02
N PRO A 51 12.20 -2.58 -18.30
CA PRO A 51 11.81 -3.87 -18.84
C PRO A 51 12.98 -4.87 -18.87
N GLU A 52 12.65 -6.16 -18.79
CA GLU A 52 13.61 -7.25 -19.02
C GLU A 52 13.90 -7.41 -20.52
N ASP A 53 14.99 -8.10 -20.87
CA ASP A 53 15.48 -8.25 -22.26
C ASP A 53 14.41 -8.89 -23.19
N GLU A 54 13.52 -9.72 -22.65
CA GLU A 54 12.45 -10.39 -23.39
C GLU A 54 11.21 -9.51 -23.62
N MET A 55 11.09 -8.37 -22.94
CA MET A 55 9.94 -7.46 -23.01
C MET A 55 10.04 -6.51 -24.21
N LEU A 56 10.05 -7.08 -25.42
CA LEU A 56 10.23 -6.33 -26.66
C LEU A 56 9.15 -5.27 -26.88
N GLY A 57 9.58 -4.01 -27.06
CA GLY A 57 8.71 -2.87 -27.33
C GLY A 57 8.06 -2.24 -26.09
N ILE A 58 8.42 -2.70 -24.88
CA ILE A 58 8.06 -2.06 -23.62
C ILE A 58 9.12 -1.02 -23.27
N ASP A 59 8.70 0.18 -22.84
CA ASP A 59 9.62 1.24 -22.39
C ASP A 59 9.86 1.21 -20.87
N MET A 60 8.83 0.87 -20.09
CA MET A 60 8.86 0.84 -18.62
C MET A 60 7.79 -0.10 -18.07
N VAL A 61 8.02 -0.57 -16.85
CA VAL A 61 7.07 -1.38 -16.07
C VAL A 61 6.65 -0.59 -14.83
N ILE A 62 5.36 -0.60 -14.51
CA ILE A 62 4.78 0.11 -13.37
C ILE A 62 4.03 -0.88 -12.45
N PRO A 63 3.92 -0.60 -11.15
CA PRO A 63 3.20 -1.44 -10.20
C PRO A 63 1.69 -1.48 -10.48
N ASP A 64 1.03 -2.56 -10.06
CA ASP A 64 -0.43 -2.64 -10.08
C ASP A 64 -1.05 -1.78 -8.98
N VAL A 65 -1.70 -0.69 -9.38
CA VAL A 65 -2.34 0.29 -8.48
C VAL A 65 -3.85 0.06 -8.33
N THR A 66 -4.38 -1.12 -8.67
CA THR A 66 -5.82 -1.43 -8.56
C THR A 66 -6.35 -1.13 -7.15
N TYR A 67 -5.60 -1.48 -6.10
CA TYR A 67 -5.97 -1.16 -4.71
C TYR A 67 -6.23 0.33 -4.47
N LEU A 68 -5.35 1.20 -5.01
CA LEU A 68 -5.48 2.65 -4.89
C LEU A 68 -6.62 3.20 -5.73
N LYS A 69 -6.86 2.63 -6.93
CA LYS A 69 -8.00 3.01 -7.78
C LYS A 69 -9.35 2.72 -7.11
N GLU A 70 -9.47 1.57 -6.45
CA GLU A 70 -10.68 1.16 -5.74
C GLU A 70 -10.92 1.94 -4.44
N ASN A 71 -9.89 2.58 -3.87
CA ASN A 71 -9.93 3.35 -2.62
C ASN A 71 -9.50 4.81 -2.80
N ILE A 72 -9.70 5.38 -4.00
CA ILE A 72 -9.13 6.68 -4.38
C ILE A 72 -9.57 7.84 -3.48
N ASP A 73 -10.78 7.76 -2.92
CA ASP A 73 -11.37 8.71 -1.98
C ASP A 73 -10.64 8.75 -0.62
N LYS A 74 -9.96 7.66 -0.26
CA LYS A 74 -9.16 7.55 0.97
C LYS A 74 -7.74 8.09 0.80
N VAL A 75 -7.24 8.22 -0.43
CA VAL A 75 -5.87 8.69 -0.72
C VAL A 75 -5.72 10.17 -0.38
N LYS A 76 -4.83 10.48 0.57
CA LYS A 76 -4.57 11.86 1.03
C LYS A 76 -3.35 12.49 0.39
N GLY A 77 -2.42 11.69 -0.13
CA GLY A 77 -1.25 12.18 -0.84
C GLY A 77 -0.13 11.16 -0.93
N PHE A 78 0.97 11.62 -1.53
CA PHE A 78 2.19 10.85 -1.76
C PHE A 78 3.35 11.48 -0.99
N VAL A 79 4.19 10.62 -0.41
CA VAL A 79 5.50 10.98 0.12
C VAL A 79 6.54 10.42 -0.84
N ILE A 80 7.27 11.30 -1.49
CA ILE A 80 8.36 10.93 -2.41
C ILE A 80 9.67 11.03 -1.64
N THR A 81 10.35 9.90 -1.48
CA THR A 81 11.56 9.80 -0.66
C THR A 81 12.73 10.57 -1.28
N HIS A 82 12.93 10.42 -2.59
CA HIS A 82 13.91 11.12 -3.42
C HIS A 82 13.56 10.99 -4.90
N GLY A 83 14.37 11.58 -5.79
CA GLY A 83 14.07 11.69 -7.22
C GLY A 83 14.73 10.65 -8.12
N HIS A 84 14.99 9.43 -7.65
CA HIS A 84 15.35 8.33 -8.54
C HIS A 84 14.10 7.74 -9.20
N GLU A 85 14.24 7.22 -10.42
CA GLU A 85 13.11 6.75 -11.23
C GLU A 85 12.42 5.52 -10.64
N ASP A 86 13.14 4.74 -9.84
CA ASP A 86 12.60 3.56 -9.20
C ASP A 86 11.79 3.87 -7.93
N HIS A 87 11.62 5.15 -7.59
CA HIS A 87 10.86 5.72 -6.47
C HIS A 87 9.75 6.68 -6.92
#